data_AF-A0A5C7PM49-F1
#
_entry.id   AF-A0A5C7PM49-F1
#
_cell.length_a   1.000
_cell.length_b   1.000
_cell.length_c   1.000
_cell.angle_alpha   90.00
_cell.angle_beta   90.00
_cell.angle_gamma   90.00
#
_symmetry.space_group_name_H-M   'P 1'
#
loop_
_entity.id
_entity.type
_entity.pdbx_description
1 polymer ?
#
loop_
_entity_poly.entity_id
_entity_poly.type
_entity_poly.pdbx_seq_one_letter_code
_entity_poly.pdbx_strand_id
1 'polypeptide(L)'
;MSEHPWLESLIAMFCRPGGAGAGGEELARVHIAWELRSGQWVFIRDDVGILAWASYWLTDDNGLQRIRTESFSEIVHSGMLIPLTHGPRAYVATAVVAPGAPHATYRLLYRLLMREVAAMGAKTISAHLVKRDGRRFWHERSLK
;
A
#
# COMPACT_ATOMS: atom_id res chain seq x y z
N MET A 1 11.28 -0.07 21.37
CA MET A 1 10.41 -0.89 20.50
C MET A 1 11.29 -1.55 19.47
N SER A 2 11.30 -2.88 19.36
CA SER A 2 12.09 -3.58 18.35
C SER A 2 11.54 -3.31 16.94
N GLU A 3 12.43 -3.14 15.98
CA GLU A 3 12.06 -2.93 14.58
C GLU A 3 11.38 -4.18 14.01
N HIS A 4 10.42 -4.00 13.09
CA HIS A 4 9.64 -5.11 12.55
C HIS A 4 10.55 -6.02 11.68
N PRO A 5 10.49 -7.36 11.80
CA PRO A 5 11.45 -8.26 11.14
C PRO A 5 11.47 -8.17 9.61
N TRP A 6 10.40 -7.66 9.00
CA TRP A 6 10.27 -7.52 7.55
C TRP A 6 10.63 -6.14 6.99
N LEU A 7 10.95 -5.16 7.83
CA LEU A 7 11.11 -3.79 7.38
C LEU A 7 12.19 -3.65 6.31
N GLU A 8 13.39 -4.19 6.54
CA GLU A 8 14.49 -4.12 5.57
C GLU A 8 14.15 -4.80 4.24
N SER A 9 13.52 -5.98 4.29
CA SER A 9 13.14 -6.72 3.08
C SER A 9 12.11 -5.95 2.25
N LEU A 10 11.16 -5.29 2.92
CA LEU A 10 10.15 -4.49 2.24
C LEU A 10 10.73 -3.19 1.65
N ILE A 11 11.63 -2.51 2.37
CA ILE A 11 12.36 -1.36 1.84
C ILE A 11 13.16 -1.77 0.61
N ALA A 12 13.96 -2.83 0.71
CA ALA A 12 14.76 -3.33 -0.40
C ALA A 12 13.90 -3.70 -1.63
N MET A 13 12.75 -4.33 -1.41
CA MET A 13 11.82 -4.67 -2.50
C MET A 13 11.17 -3.42 -3.11
N PHE A 14 10.77 -2.44 -2.31
CA PHE A 14 10.06 -1.23 -2.74
C PHE A 14 10.98 -0.21 -3.44
N CYS A 15 12.19 -0.03 -2.90
CA CYS A 15 13.19 0.94 -3.35
C CYS A 15 14.20 0.39 -4.36
N ARG A 16 14.08 -0.87 -4.80
CA ARG A 16 14.93 -1.45 -5.83
C ARG A 16 15.00 -0.56 -7.09
N PRO A 17 16.06 -0.67 -7.93
CA PRO A 17 16.11 0.02 -9.22
C PRO A 17 14.86 -0.23 -10.08
N GLY A 18 14.22 0.86 -10.51
CA GLY A 18 12.95 0.82 -11.26
C GLY A 18 11.71 0.47 -10.42
N GLY A 19 11.85 0.32 -9.10
CA GLY A 19 10.77 0.17 -8.14
C GLY A 19 10.05 1.48 -7.85
N ALA A 20 8.92 1.39 -7.15
CA ALA A 20 8.05 2.54 -6.87
C ALA A 20 8.69 3.56 -5.90
N GLY A 21 9.63 3.14 -5.06
CA GLY A 21 10.35 3.99 -4.11
C GLY A 21 11.82 4.22 -4.42
N ALA A 22 12.27 3.98 -5.66
CA ALA A 22 13.68 4.04 -6.01
C ALA A 22 14.32 5.40 -5.62
N GLY A 23 15.42 5.37 -4.84
CA GLY A 23 16.14 6.55 -4.37
C GLY A 23 15.48 7.32 -3.22
N GLY A 24 14.46 6.73 -2.57
CA GLY A 24 13.71 7.32 -1.45
C GLY A 24 13.75 6.51 -0.17
N GLU A 25 14.84 5.78 0.09
CA GLU A 25 14.95 4.75 1.14
C GLU A 25 14.67 5.29 2.55
N GLU A 26 15.13 6.50 2.87
CA GLU A 26 14.91 7.11 4.18
C GLU A 26 13.42 7.38 4.45
N LEU A 27 12.73 8.00 3.48
CA LEU A 27 11.29 8.24 3.57
C LEU A 27 10.50 6.92 3.55
N ALA A 28 10.91 5.98 2.70
CA ALA A 28 10.30 4.66 2.61
C ALA A 28 10.41 3.91 3.94
N ARG A 29 11.53 4.00 4.66
CA ARG A 29 11.70 3.38 5.97
C ARG A 29 10.66 3.88 6.97
N VAL A 30 10.49 5.19 7.08
CA VAL A 30 9.51 5.80 8.01
C VAL A 30 8.10 5.37 7.64
N HIS A 31 7.76 5.43 6.35
CA HIS A 31 6.44 5.09 5.85
C HIS A 31 6.11 3.60 6.02
N ILE A 32 6.99 2.70 5.58
CA ILE A 32 6.80 1.24 5.68
C ILE A 32 6.76 0.80 7.15
N ALA A 33 7.57 1.40 8.02
CA ALA A 33 7.50 1.11 9.45
C ALA A 33 6.14 1.53 10.06
N TRP A 34 5.57 2.64 9.62
CA TRP A 34 4.21 3.03 10.02
C TRP A 34 3.16 2.06 9.47
N GLU A 35 3.25 1.67 8.20
CA GLU A 35 2.32 0.72 7.58
C GLU A 35 2.35 -0.62 8.30
N LEU A 36 3.53 -1.15 8.62
CA LEU A 36 3.68 -2.39 9.39
C LEU A 36 3.02 -2.30 10.77
N ARG A 37 3.20 -1.19 11.50
CA ARG A 37 2.57 -0.96 12.80
C ARG A 37 1.05 -0.80 12.72
N SER A 38 0.53 -0.30 11.60
CA SER A 38 -0.91 -0.11 11.41
C SER A 38 -1.68 -1.43 11.35
N GLY A 39 -1.01 -2.54 11.02
CA GLY A 39 -1.65 -3.84 10.79
C GLY A 39 -2.44 -3.93 9.47
N GLN A 40 -2.44 -2.88 8.65
CA GLN A 40 -3.20 -2.81 7.40
C GLN A 40 -2.33 -3.18 6.20
N TRP A 41 -1.96 -4.45 6.13
CA TRP A 41 -1.12 -4.98 5.07
C TRP A 41 -1.34 -6.47 4.87
N VAL A 42 -0.99 -6.94 3.68
CA VAL A 42 -0.94 -8.37 3.33
C VAL A 42 0.37 -8.66 2.61
N PHE A 43 0.88 -9.88 2.75
CA PHE A 43 2.02 -10.34 1.96
C PHE A 43 1.83 -11.78 1.48
N ILE A 44 2.60 -12.13 0.47
CA ILE A 44 2.84 -13.51 0.03
C ILE A 44 4.31 -13.79 0.26
N ARG A 45 4.61 -14.95 0.84
CA ARG A 45 5.98 -15.44 1.06
C ARG A 45 6.13 -16.89 0.63
N ASP A 46 7.35 -17.28 0.36
CA ASP A 46 7.80 -18.67 0.27
C ASP A 46 8.88 -18.95 1.33
N ASP A 47 9.62 -20.04 1.16
CA ASP A 47 10.71 -20.44 2.06
C ASP A 47 11.93 -19.52 1.99
N VAL A 48 12.06 -18.73 0.91
CA VAL A 48 13.21 -17.85 0.64
C VAL A 48 12.92 -16.42 1.09
N GLY A 49 11.67 -15.96 1.02
CA GLY A 49 11.30 -14.65 1.53
C GLY A 49 9.97 -14.12 1.02
N ILE A 50 9.83 -12.78 1.07
CA ILE A 50 8.61 -12.09 0.65
C ILE A 50 8.59 -11.99 -0.87
N LEU A 51 7.58 -12.61 -1.48
CA LEU A 51 7.32 -12.58 -2.92
C LEU A 51 6.51 -11.35 -3.33
N ALA A 52 5.63 -10.88 -2.45
CA ALA A 52 4.80 -9.71 -2.71
C ALA A 52 4.25 -9.12 -1.42
N TRP A 53 3.99 -7.82 -1.43
CA TRP A 53 3.44 -7.10 -0.29
C TRP A 53 2.54 -5.96 -0.77
N ALA A 54 1.43 -5.77 -0.08
CA ALA A 54 0.56 -4.62 -0.25
C ALA A 54 0.17 -4.06 1.12
N SER A 55 0.01 -2.74 1.18
CA SER A 55 -0.52 -2.01 2.31
C SER A 55 -1.74 -1.21 1.87
N TYR A 56 -2.60 -0.91 2.83
CA TYR A 56 -3.79 -0.12 2.61
C TYR A 56 -4.08 0.76 3.82
N TRP A 57 -4.88 1.79 3.59
CA TRP A 57 -5.41 2.65 4.65
C TRP A 57 -6.92 2.55 4.63
N LEU A 58 -7.51 2.37 5.81
CA LEU A 58 -8.95 2.56 6.01
C LEU A 58 -9.22 4.01 6.39
N THR A 59 -10.18 4.61 5.68
CA THR A 59 -10.51 6.02 5.85
C THR A 59 -12.00 6.27 5.60
N ASP A 60 -12.45 7.49 5.84
CA ASP A 60 -13.79 7.96 5.53
C ASP A 60 -13.87 8.61 4.14
N ASP A 61 -15.04 9.11 3.78
CA ASP A 61 -15.28 9.71 2.46
C ASP A 61 -14.43 10.97 2.24
N ASN A 62 -14.22 11.76 3.29
CA ASN A 62 -13.42 12.97 3.23
C ASN A 62 -11.93 12.63 3.06
N GLY A 63 -11.42 11.67 3.83
CA GLY A 63 -10.06 11.19 3.72
C GLY A 63 -9.77 10.57 2.36
N LEU A 64 -10.70 9.77 1.82
CA LEU A 64 -10.56 9.22 0.47
C LEU A 64 -10.52 10.32 -0.59
N GLN A 65 -11.39 11.33 -0.49
CA GLN A 65 -11.40 12.46 -1.42
C GLN A 65 -10.09 13.24 -1.40
N ARG A 66 -9.52 13.48 -0.22
CA ARG A 66 -8.21 14.13 -0.06
C ARG A 66 -7.10 13.29 -0.66
N ILE A 67 -7.05 11.99 -0.34
CA ILE A 67 -6.08 11.05 -0.93
C ILE A 67 -6.15 11.08 -2.45
N ARG A 68 -7.35 11.16 -3.03
CA ARG A 68 -7.55 11.21 -4.47
C ARG A 68 -6.99 12.48 -5.13
N THR A 69 -7.11 13.62 -4.47
CA THR A 69 -6.75 14.92 -5.05
C THR A 69 -5.34 15.37 -4.73
N GLU A 70 -4.76 14.87 -3.65
CA GLU A 70 -3.48 15.30 -3.12
C GLU A 70 -2.46 14.17 -3.11
N SER A 71 -1.20 14.54 -3.28
CA SER A 71 -0.09 13.64 -3.03
C SER A 71 0.01 13.30 -1.54
N PHE A 72 0.60 12.14 -1.23
CA PHE A 72 0.91 11.75 0.15
C PHE A 72 1.73 12.82 0.88
N SER A 73 2.69 13.45 0.18
CA SER A 73 3.48 14.54 0.75
C SER A 73 2.60 15.72 1.16
N GLU A 74 1.67 16.17 0.31
CA GLU A 74 0.77 17.28 0.63
C GLU A 74 -0.14 16.96 1.81
N ILE A 75 -0.64 15.72 1.90
CA ILE A 75 -1.46 15.27 3.03
C ILE A 75 -0.66 15.36 4.33
N VAL A 76 0.57 14.85 4.35
CA VAL A 76 1.46 14.89 5.52
C VAL A 76 1.79 16.34 5.91
N HIS A 77 2.11 17.20 4.93
CA HIS A 77 2.48 18.59 5.19
C HIS A 77 1.30 19.47 5.63
N SER A 78 0.06 19.13 5.25
CA SER A 78 -1.12 19.92 5.58
C SER A 78 -1.46 19.97 7.07
N GLY A 79 -0.87 19.08 7.90
CA GLY A 79 -1.13 19.02 9.34
C GLY A 79 -2.55 18.59 9.72
N MET A 80 -3.37 18.25 8.73
CA MET A 80 -4.75 17.83 8.91
C MET A 80 -4.83 16.36 9.35
N LEU A 81 -5.67 16.08 10.36
CA LEU A 81 -5.89 14.72 10.83
C LEU A 81 -6.88 13.99 9.90
N ILE A 82 -6.35 13.09 9.07
CA ILE A 82 -7.15 12.15 8.29
C ILE A 82 -7.10 10.79 8.98
N PRO A 83 -8.24 10.12 9.26
CA PRO A 83 -8.21 8.75 9.75
C PRO A 83 -7.66 7.83 8.65
N LEU A 84 -6.56 7.14 8.94
CA LEU A 84 -5.91 6.19 8.00
C LEU A 84 -5.94 4.75 8.51
N THR A 85 -6.62 4.49 9.63
CA THR A 85 -6.69 3.17 10.28
C THR A 85 -8.11 2.63 10.44
N HIS A 86 -9.13 3.43 10.09
CA HIS A 86 -10.53 3.05 10.23
C HIS A 86 -11.41 3.83 9.27
N GLY A 87 -12.53 3.20 8.88
CA GLY A 87 -13.54 3.79 8.01
C GLY A 87 -13.96 2.84 6.89
N PRO A 88 -15.04 3.16 6.16
CA PRO A 88 -15.63 2.28 5.16
C PRO A 88 -14.89 2.31 3.82
N ARG A 89 -13.82 3.09 3.65
CA ARG A 89 -13.08 3.24 2.39
C ARG A 89 -11.68 2.68 2.54
N ALA A 90 -11.29 1.74 1.68
CA ALA A 90 -9.92 1.29 1.60
C ALA A 90 -9.18 2.01 0.46
N TYR A 91 -7.98 2.52 0.74
CA TYR A 91 -7.05 3.01 -0.27
C TYR A 91 -5.79 2.15 -0.29
N VAL A 92 -5.41 1.64 -1.46
CA VAL A 92 -4.17 0.87 -1.63
C VAL A 92 -2.98 1.84 -1.70
N ALA A 93 -2.20 1.86 -0.63
CA ALA A 93 -1.05 2.75 -0.49
C ALA A 93 0.18 2.20 -1.22
N THR A 94 0.44 0.91 -1.05
CA THR A 94 1.54 0.21 -1.71
C THR A 94 1.08 -1.15 -2.23
N ALA A 95 1.57 -1.56 -3.40
CA ALA A 95 1.44 -2.92 -3.90
C ALA A 95 2.65 -3.26 -4.78
N VAL A 96 3.52 -4.14 -4.29
CA VAL A 96 4.77 -4.53 -4.94
C VAL A 96 4.96 -6.03 -4.98
N VAL A 97 5.70 -6.48 -6.00
CA VAL A 97 6.06 -7.87 -6.22
C VAL A 97 7.57 -7.95 -6.40
N ALA A 98 8.20 -8.95 -5.83
CA ALA A 98 9.62 -9.20 -5.93
C ALA A 98 10.03 -9.53 -7.38
N PRO A 99 11.24 -9.14 -7.83
CA PRO A 99 11.78 -9.60 -9.09
C PRO A 99 11.81 -11.14 -9.15
N GLY A 100 11.44 -11.71 -10.29
CA GLY A 100 11.44 -13.18 -10.47
C GLY A 100 10.27 -13.91 -9.80
N ALA A 101 9.40 -13.23 -9.04
CA ALA A 101 8.21 -13.86 -8.49
C ALA A 101 7.30 -14.38 -9.63
N PRO A 102 6.56 -15.50 -9.41
CA PRO A 102 5.68 -16.06 -10.42
C PRO A 102 4.70 -15.02 -10.98
N HIS A 103 4.38 -15.12 -12.28
CA HIS A 103 3.51 -14.15 -12.97
C HIS A 103 2.14 -13.93 -12.29
N ALA A 104 1.60 -14.96 -11.64
CA ALA A 104 0.32 -14.88 -10.95
C ALA A 104 0.36 -14.15 -9.59
N THR A 105 1.55 -13.86 -9.05
CA THR A 105 1.74 -13.36 -7.68
C THR A 105 0.98 -12.06 -7.41
N TYR A 106 1.05 -11.08 -8.32
CA TYR A 106 0.32 -9.82 -8.16
C TYR A 106 -1.20 -10.04 -8.06
N ARG A 107 -1.73 -10.92 -8.90
CA ARG A 107 -3.17 -11.23 -8.91
C ARG A 107 -3.59 -11.91 -7.62
N LEU A 108 -2.76 -12.80 -7.07
CA LEU A 108 -3.00 -13.43 -5.77
C LEU A 108 -2.93 -12.40 -4.65
N LEU A 109 -1.93 -11.54 -4.64
CA LEU A 109 -1.78 -10.45 -3.66
C LEU A 109 -3.02 -9.57 -3.64
N TYR A 110 -3.47 -9.13 -4.83
CA TYR A 110 -4.64 -8.26 -4.92
C TYR A 110 -5.93 -8.95 -4.44
N ARG A 111 -6.08 -10.26 -4.65
CA ARG A 111 -7.20 -11.03 -4.10
C ARG A 111 -7.15 -11.13 -2.57
N LEU A 112 -5.95 -11.36 -2.01
CA LEU A 112 -5.75 -11.36 -0.55
C LEU A 112 -6.09 -9.99 0.04
N LEU A 113 -5.58 -8.93 -0.58
CA LEU A 113 -5.85 -7.55 -0.21
C LEU A 113 -7.36 -7.27 -0.19
N MET A 114 -8.07 -7.59 -1.28
CA MET A 114 -9.53 -7.38 -1.37
C MET A 114 -10.29 -8.12 -0.27
N ARG A 115 -9.89 -9.37 0.05
CA ARG A 115 -10.50 -10.14 1.13
C ARG A 115 -10.24 -9.49 2.49
N GLU A 116 -9.02 -9.04 2.74
CA GLU A 116 -8.63 -8.44 4.01
C GLU A 116 -9.38 -7.13 4.26
N VAL A 117 -9.38 -6.21 3.28
CA VAL A 117 -10.09 -4.93 3.44
C VAL A 117 -11.60 -5.14 3.63
N ALA A 118 -12.19 -6.13 2.98
CA ALA A 118 -13.60 -6.48 3.17
C ALA A 118 -13.85 -7.07 4.56
N ALA A 119 -12.96 -7.93 5.07
CA ALA A 119 -13.04 -8.46 6.42
C ALA A 119 -12.93 -7.36 7.50
N MET A 120 -12.21 -6.28 7.20
CA MET A 120 -12.14 -5.08 8.05
C MET A 120 -13.32 -4.11 7.86
N GLY A 121 -14.33 -4.46 7.06
CA GLY A 121 -15.56 -3.69 6.89
C GLY A 121 -15.50 -2.59 5.83
N ALA A 122 -14.47 -2.57 4.97
CA ALA A 122 -14.44 -1.66 3.84
C ALA A 122 -15.55 -1.98 2.83
N LYS A 123 -16.20 -0.94 2.31
CA LYS A 123 -17.24 -1.00 1.27
C LYS A 123 -16.69 -0.73 -0.12
N THR A 124 -15.56 -0.01 -0.21
CA THR A 124 -14.87 0.25 -1.47
C THR A 124 -13.37 0.07 -1.31
N ILE A 125 -12.71 -0.21 -2.43
CA ILE A 125 -11.26 -0.20 -2.55
C ILE A 125 -10.86 0.73 -3.70
N SER A 126 -9.89 1.60 -3.45
CA SER A 126 -9.39 2.57 -4.42
C SER A 126 -7.87 2.60 -4.49
N ALA A 127 -7.32 3.07 -5.60
CA ALA A 127 -5.88 3.19 -5.80
C ALA A 127 -5.54 4.22 -6.88
N HIS A 128 -4.36 4.83 -6.77
CA HIS A 128 -3.69 5.46 -7.91
C HIS A 128 -2.91 4.41 -8.69
N LEU A 129 -3.29 4.20 -9.93
CA LEU A 129 -2.57 3.30 -10.82
C LEU A 129 -1.65 4.10 -11.73
N VAL A 130 -0.39 3.71 -11.77
CA VAL A 130 0.64 4.36 -12.59
C VAL A 130 1.02 3.43 -13.72
N LYS A 131 0.83 3.88 -14.96
CA LYS A 131 1.26 3.16 -16.16
C LYS A 131 2.77 3.31 -16.34
N ARG A 132 3.37 2.41 -17.13
CA ARG A 132 4.80 2.48 -17.51
C ARG A 132 5.17 3.79 -18.22
N ASP A 133 4.22 4.42 -18.89
CA ASP A 133 4.39 5.71 -19.57
C ASP A 133 4.21 6.92 -18.62
N GLY A 134 4.12 6.68 -17.31
CA GLY A 134 3.98 7.73 -16.29
C GLY A 134 2.56 8.24 -16.10
N ARG A 135 1.59 7.86 -16.95
CA ARG A 135 0.20 8.28 -16.75
C ARG A 135 -0.38 7.70 -15.47
N ARG A 136 -1.04 8.55 -14.69
CA ARG A 136 -1.74 8.20 -13.46
C ARG A 136 -3.24 8.15 -13.71
N PHE A 137 -3.93 7.17 -13.15
CA PHE A 137 -5.39 7.10 -13.19
C PHE A 137 -5.95 6.63 -11.86
N TRP A 138 -7.11 7.18 -11.52
CA TRP A 138 -7.89 6.76 -10.36
C TRP A 138 -8.61 5.46 -10.66
N HIS A 139 -8.47 4.49 -9.77
CA HIS A 139 -9.28 3.27 -9.76
C HIS A 139 -10.07 3.22 -8.46
N GLU A 140 -11.35 2.87 -8.57
CA GLU A 140 -12.23 2.66 -7.43
C GLU A 140 -13.24 1.56 -7.77
N ARG A 141 -13.55 0.74 -6.77
CA ARG A 141 -14.46 -0.38 -6.91
C ARG A 141 -15.22 -0.64 -5.62
N SER A 142 -16.51 -0.95 -5.74
CA SER A 142 -17.30 -1.48 -4.62
C SER A 142 -16.92 -2.92 -4.30
N LEU A 143 -16.77 -3.20 -3.00
CA LEU A 143 -16.64 -4.54 -2.45
C LEU A 143 -18.05 -5.09 -2.22
N LYS A 144 -18.30 -6.30 -2.71
CA LYS A 144 -19.59 -6.99 -2.54
C LYS A 144 -19.51 -7.93 -1.35
#